data_AF-A0A3N5PH50-F1
#
_entry.id   AF-A0A3N5PH50-F1
#
_cell.length_a   1.000
_cell.length_b   1.000
_cell.length_c   1.000
_cell.angle_alpha   90.00
_cell.angle_beta   90.00
_cell.angle_gamma   90.00
#
_symmetry.space_group_name_H-M   'P 1'
#
loop_
_entity.id
_entity.type
_entity.pdbx_description
1 polymer ?
#
loop_
_entity_poly.entity_id
_entity_poly.type
_entity_poly.pdbx_seq_one_letter_code
_entity_poly.pdbx_strand_id
1 'polypeptide(L)'
;MILKRVLLSVFLFSTSVVFISCSEDETTAPPTSTALTANFSDIKAKVFINCTGAQCHSSAGNAGGLVLESNVAFNNLVGVQSALFPQFKRVEAGSSTNSILIKILRGEVSPQMPFNGTPLPAATIDSIAKWIDNGALNN
;
A
#
# COMPACT_ATOMS: atom_id res chain seq x y z
N MET A 1 28.61 2.45 -74.76
CA MET A 1 28.03 1.09 -74.72
C MET A 1 26.65 1.18 -74.13
N ILE A 2 25.68 0.74 -74.91
CA ILE A 2 24.24 0.94 -74.78
C ILE A 2 23.62 -0.44 -74.48
N LEU A 3 22.50 -0.43 -73.77
CA LEU A 3 21.31 -1.28 -74.02
C LEU A 3 21.03 -2.50 -73.11
N LYS A 4 20.04 -2.29 -72.22
CA LYS A 4 18.80 -3.07 -71.92
C LYS A 4 18.80 -4.61 -72.08
N ARG A 5 18.19 -5.29 -71.09
CA ARG A 5 16.88 -6.01 -71.14
C ARG A 5 16.75 -6.92 -69.89
N VAL A 6 15.86 -6.60 -68.95
CA VAL A 6 14.52 -7.20 -68.79
C VAL A 6 14.53 -8.73 -68.79
N LEU A 7 14.30 -9.35 -67.62
CA LEU A 7 13.48 -10.56 -67.53
C LEU A 7 12.77 -10.64 -66.18
N LEU A 8 11.46 -10.47 -66.30
CA LEU A 8 10.37 -10.82 -65.41
C LEU A 8 10.59 -12.18 -64.74
N SER A 9 10.43 -12.27 -63.42
CA SER A 9 10.11 -13.53 -62.74
C SER A 9 9.29 -13.21 -61.50
N VAL A 10 7.98 -13.29 -61.68
CA VAL A 10 6.99 -13.37 -60.61
C VAL A 10 7.21 -14.73 -59.94
N PHE A 11 7.53 -14.72 -58.65
CA PHE A 11 7.26 -15.87 -57.79
C PHE A 11 6.52 -15.36 -56.55
N LEU A 12 5.22 -15.63 -56.54
CA LEU A 12 4.41 -15.65 -55.34
C LEU A 12 5.02 -16.69 -54.39
N PHE A 13 5.45 -16.27 -53.21
CA PHE A 13 5.45 -17.17 -52.05
C PHE A 13 4.96 -16.41 -50.82
N SER A 14 3.66 -16.60 -50.59
CA SER A 14 3.00 -16.41 -49.31
C SER A 14 3.81 -17.10 -48.22
N THR A 15 4.29 -16.34 -47.24
CA THR A 15 4.49 -16.85 -45.88
C THR A 15 4.12 -15.75 -44.89
N SER A 16 3.00 -15.98 -44.21
CA SER A 16 2.55 -15.21 -43.06
C SER A 16 3.67 -15.11 -42.03
N VAL A 17 4.15 -13.90 -41.76
CA VAL A 17 4.90 -13.63 -40.53
C VAL A 17 3.85 -13.49 -39.43
N VAL A 18 3.64 -14.59 -38.70
CA VAL A 18 2.85 -14.63 -37.49
C VAL A 18 3.61 -13.79 -36.45
N PHE A 19 3.17 -12.56 -36.21
CA PHE A 19 3.56 -11.82 -35.03
C PHE A 19 2.97 -12.54 -33.83
N ILE A 20 3.86 -13.20 -33.07
CA ILE A 20 3.61 -13.71 -31.73
C ILE A 20 3.15 -12.52 -30.89
N SER A 21 1.83 -12.40 -30.73
CA SER A 21 1.23 -11.61 -29.67
C SER A 21 1.50 -12.38 -28.39
N CYS A 22 2.52 -11.99 -27.63
CA CYS A 22 2.69 -12.50 -26.28
C CYS A 22 1.41 -12.19 -25.51
N SER A 23 0.75 -13.26 -25.05
CA SER A 23 -0.31 -13.18 -24.07
C SER A 23 0.20 -12.34 -22.90
N GLU A 24 -0.64 -11.40 -22.49
CA GLU A 24 -0.56 -10.81 -21.16
C GLU A 24 -0.69 -11.99 -20.19
N ASP A 25 0.40 -12.33 -19.52
CA ASP A 25 0.38 -13.21 -18.36
C ASP A 25 -0.34 -12.42 -17.26
N GLU A 26 -1.68 -12.45 -17.29
CA GLU A 26 -2.46 -12.25 -16.08
C GLU A 26 -2.19 -13.47 -15.20
N THR A 27 -1.04 -13.40 -14.52
CA THR A 27 -0.76 -14.13 -13.30
C THR A 27 -2.04 -14.10 -12.48
N THR A 28 -2.65 -15.27 -12.35
CA THR A 28 -3.88 -15.50 -11.60
C THR A 28 -3.67 -15.00 -10.18
N ALA A 29 -4.13 -13.78 -9.91
CA ALA A 29 -4.14 -13.24 -8.56
C ALA A 29 -5.13 -14.08 -7.72
N PRO A 30 -4.73 -14.59 -6.54
CA PRO A 30 -5.65 -15.13 -5.55
C PRO A 30 -6.74 -14.10 -5.22
N PRO A 31 -7.94 -14.53 -4.77
CA PRO A 31 -9.13 -13.69 -4.71
C PRO A 31 -8.83 -12.36 -4.02
N THR A 32 -9.08 -11.29 -4.77
CA THR A 32 -8.95 -9.89 -4.40
C THR A 32 -9.47 -9.65 -2.99
N SER A 33 -8.55 -9.58 -2.03
CA SER A 33 -8.73 -8.78 -0.83
C SER A 33 -9.20 -7.41 -1.30
N THR A 34 -10.42 -7.01 -0.92
CA THR A 34 -11.00 -5.73 -1.33
C THR A 34 -9.97 -4.62 -1.17
N ALA A 35 -9.51 -4.06 -2.28
CA ALA A 35 -8.39 -3.12 -2.29
C ALA A 35 -8.59 -2.03 -1.22
N LEU A 36 -7.59 -1.84 -0.37
CA LEU A 36 -7.61 -0.79 0.64
C LEU A 36 -7.36 0.55 -0.04
N THR A 37 -8.32 1.45 0.05
CA THR A 37 -8.16 2.83 -0.43
C THR A 37 -7.37 3.66 0.58
N ALA A 38 -6.63 4.66 0.10
CA ALA A 38 -5.83 5.56 0.91
C ALA A 38 -6.68 6.69 1.54
N ASN A 39 -7.82 6.32 2.12
CA ASN A 39 -8.74 7.20 2.83
C ASN A 39 -8.80 6.78 4.30
N PHE A 40 -8.88 7.74 5.21
CA PHE A 40 -8.88 7.46 6.65
C PHE A 40 -10.05 6.56 7.07
N SER A 41 -11.23 6.80 6.52
CA SER A 41 -12.45 6.03 6.74
C SER A 41 -12.29 4.55 6.38
N ASP A 42 -11.66 4.26 5.25
CA ASP A 42 -11.43 2.89 4.77
C ASP A 42 -10.32 2.19 5.56
N ILE A 43 -9.21 2.90 5.85
CA ILE A 43 -8.13 2.42 6.73
C ILE A 43 -8.69 2.07 8.10
N LYS A 44 -9.51 2.94 8.69
CA LYS A 44 -10.13 2.71 9.99
C LYS A 44 -11.05 1.48 9.96
N ALA A 45 -11.90 1.37 8.94
CA ALA A 45 -12.88 0.28 8.83
C ALA A 45 -12.24 -1.09 8.58
N LYS A 46 -11.15 -1.15 7.79
CA LYS A 46 -10.53 -2.41 7.37
C LYS A 46 -9.29 -2.80 8.19
N VAL A 47 -8.57 -1.81 8.74
CA VAL A 47 -7.32 -2.04 9.47
C VAL A 47 -7.52 -1.85 10.97
N PHE A 48 -7.95 -0.66 11.40
CA PHE A 48 -7.95 -0.33 12.85
C PHE A 48 -8.91 -1.17 13.67
N ILE A 49 -9.98 -1.69 13.06
CA ILE A 49 -10.90 -2.63 13.72
C ILE A 49 -10.19 -3.87 14.27
N ASN A 50 -9.07 -4.28 13.66
CA ASN A 50 -8.25 -5.40 14.12
C ASN A 50 -7.18 -4.99 15.15
N CYS A 51 -7.01 -3.69 15.40
CA CYS A 51 -6.04 -3.12 16.33
C CYS A 51 -6.66 -2.81 17.71
N THR A 52 -7.99 -2.66 17.77
CA THR A 52 -8.77 -2.30 18.98
C THR A 52 -9.22 -3.52 19.79
N GLY A 53 -8.69 -4.71 19.50
CA GLY A 53 -8.95 -5.93 20.28
C GLY A 53 -8.66 -5.72 21.78
N ALA A 54 -9.25 -6.60 22.60
CA ALA A 54 -9.57 -6.37 24.02
C ALA A 54 -8.52 -5.66 24.89
N GLN A 55 -7.22 -5.72 24.57
CA GLN A 55 -6.17 -5.21 25.45
C GLN A 55 -5.08 -4.35 24.77
N CYS A 56 -5.21 -3.99 23.48
CA CYS A 56 -4.14 -3.25 22.80
C CYS A 56 -4.48 -1.78 22.56
N HIS A 57 -5.11 -1.40 21.45
CA HIS A 57 -5.37 0.01 21.13
C HIS A 57 -6.83 0.44 21.35
N SER A 58 -7.48 -0.10 22.38
CA SER A 58 -8.80 0.33 22.86
C SER A 58 -8.68 1.24 24.08
N SER A 59 -9.78 1.87 24.49
CA SER A 59 -9.86 2.64 25.74
C SER A 59 -9.49 1.80 26.97
N ALA A 60 -9.78 0.48 26.93
CA ALA A 60 -9.41 -0.46 27.98
C ALA A 60 -7.92 -0.84 27.96
N GLY A 61 -7.34 -1.06 26.77
CA GLY A 61 -5.95 -1.52 26.62
C GLY A 61 -4.90 -0.42 26.62
N ASN A 62 -5.19 0.69 25.94
CA ASN A 62 -4.37 1.90 25.82
C ASN A 62 -2.85 1.66 25.64
N ALA A 63 -2.48 0.61 24.90
CA ALA A 63 -1.09 0.24 24.66
C ALA A 63 -0.36 1.38 23.94
N GLY A 64 0.83 1.74 24.45
CA GLY A 64 1.60 2.88 23.94
C GLY A 64 0.88 4.24 24.08
N GLY A 65 -0.11 4.33 24.97
CA GLY A 65 -0.93 5.52 25.17
C GLY A 65 -1.84 5.86 23.97
N LEU A 66 -2.13 4.89 23.10
CA LEU A 66 -2.88 5.09 21.87
C LEU A 66 -4.22 4.33 21.91
N VAL A 67 -5.30 5.07 21.69
CA VAL A 67 -6.66 4.55 21.48
C VAL A 67 -7.09 4.81 20.03
N LEU A 68 -7.45 3.74 19.31
CA LEU A 68 -7.86 3.72 17.91
C LEU A 68 -9.36 3.49 17.70
N GLU A 69 -10.16 3.67 18.76
CA GLU A 69 -11.62 3.61 18.66
C GLU A 69 -12.16 4.66 17.68
N SER A 70 -13.25 4.31 16.99
CA SER A 70 -13.63 4.95 15.73
C SER A 70 -13.91 6.46 15.79
N ASN A 71 -14.29 6.95 16.97
CA ASN A 71 -14.63 8.35 17.24
C ASN A 71 -13.42 9.20 17.67
N VAL A 72 -12.32 8.58 18.12
CA VAL A 72 -11.14 9.28 18.65
C VAL A 72 -9.86 9.05 17.85
N ALA A 73 -9.83 7.99 17.02
CA ALA A 73 -8.63 7.54 16.30
C ALA A 73 -7.90 8.66 15.54
N PHE A 74 -8.62 9.51 14.81
CA PHE A 74 -8.01 10.57 14.00
C PHE A 74 -7.23 11.55 14.89
N ASN A 75 -7.91 12.10 15.90
CA ASN A 75 -7.34 13.09 16.82
C ASN A 75 -6.23 12.51 17.69
N ASN A 76 -6.21 11.18 17.89
CA ASN A 76 -5.16 10.49 18.63
C ASN A 76 -3.94 10.14 17.77
N LEU A 77 -4.04 10.22 16.44
CA LEU A 77 -2.98 9.86 15.50
C LEU A 77 -2.31 11.08 14.86
N VAL A 78 -3.10 11.94 14.22
CA VAL A 78 -2.56 12.95 13.31
C VAL A 78 -2.01 14.14 14.09
N GLY A 79 -0.73 14.46 13.90
CA GLY A 79 -0.03 15.55 14.58
C GLY A 79 0.30 15.28 16.05
N VAL A 80 -0.10 14.14 16.61
CA VAL A 80 0.13 13.76 18.00
C VAL A 80 1.54 13.22 18.20
N GLN A 81 2.22 13.65 19.25
CA GLN A 81 3.54 13.13 19.60
C GLN A 81 3.47 11.65 20.01
N SER A 82 4.40 10.83 19.55
CA SER A 82 4.50 9.45 20.04
C SER A 82 4.99 9.42 21.49
N ALA A 83 4.32 8.63 22.33
CA ALA A 83 4.71 8.43 23.73
C ALA A 83 5.99 7.58 23.85
N LEU A 84 6.14 6.58 22.99
CA LEU A 84 7.28 5.64 23.03
C LEU A 84 8.46 6.12 22.18
N PHE A 85 8.21 6.98 21.19
CA PHE A 85 9.24 7.51 20.30
C PHE A 85 9.14 9.04 20.19
N PRO A 86 9.54 9.79 21.24
CA PRO A 86 9.27 11.22 21.35
C PRO A 86 9.89 12.10 20.26
N GLN A 87 10.79 11.56 19.43
CA GLN A 87 11.34 12.24 18.26
C GLN A 87 10.40 12.22 17.03
N PHE A 88 9.33 11.43 17.04
CA PHE A 88 8.39 11.29 15.91
C PHE A 88 6.95 11.58 16.31
N LYS A 89 6.19 12.17 15.39
CA LYS A 89 4.72 12.13 15.46
C LYS A 89 4.22 10.71 15.19
N ARG A 90 3.07 10.39 15.78
CA ARG A 90 2.29 9.18 15.46
C ARG A 90 2.02 9.11 13.96
N VAL A 91 1.42 10.18 13.45
CA VAL A 91 1.29 10.48 12.03
C VAL A 91 1.71 11.93 11.80
N GLU A 92 2.72 12.14 10.96
CA GLU A 92 3.13 13.44 10.43
C GLU A 92 2.53 13.62 9.04
N ALA A 93 1.52 14.49 8.92
CA ALA A 93 0.84 14.74 7.66
C ALA A 93 1.83 15.19 6.56
N GLY A 94 1.75 14.56 5.40
CA GLY A 94 2.66 14.80 4.27
C GLY A 94 4.01 14.09 4.35
N SER A 95 4.27 13.30 5.41
CA SER A 95 5.52 12.54 5.54
C SER A 95 5.33 11.19 6.23
N SER A 96 5.08 10.15 5.43
CA SER A 96 5.02 8.76 5.88
C SER A 96 6.36 8.28 6.45
N THR A 97 7.48 8.76 5.91
CA THR A 97 8.84 8.42 6.36
C THR A 97 9.18 8.97 7.75
N ASN A 98 8.60 10.11 8.15
CA ASN A 98 8.74 10.70 9.48
C ASN A 98 7.64 10.27 10.47
N SER A 99 6.68 9.46 10.02
CA SER A 99 5.59 8.94 10.85
C SER A 99 6.00 7.63 11.52
N ILE A 100 5.98 7.58 12.86
CA ILE A 100 6.33 6.35 13.60
C ILE A 100 5.38 5.19 13.28
N LEU A 101 4.12 5.47 12.91
CA LEU A 101 3.15 4.45 12.52
C LEU A 101 3.72 3.54 11.42
N ILE A 102 4.32 4.11 10.38
CA ILE A 102 4.87 3.33 9.25
C ILE A 102 6.08 2.51 9.70
N LYS A 103 6.97 3.10 10.51
CA LYS A 103 8.16 2.41 11.03
C LYS A 103 7.77 1.19 11.88
N ILE A 104 6.75 1.35 12.73
CA ILE A 104 6.20 0.27 13.56
C ILE A 104 5.58 -0.82 12.68
N LEU A 105 4.77 -0.46 11.69
CA LEU A 105 4.10 -1.45 10.83
C LEU A 105 5.08 -2.23 9.95
N ARG A 106 6.14 -1.57 9.48
CA ARG A 106 7.23 -2.19 8.69
C ARG A 106 8.23 -2.99 9.53
N GLY A 107 8.16 -2.89 10.86
CA GLY A 107 9.11 -3.55 11.76
C GLY A 107 10.52 -2.92 11.75
N GLU A 108 10.63 -1.66 11.34
CA GLU A 108 11.88 -0.88 11.42
C GLU A 108 12.25 -0.56 12.88
N VAL A 109 11.26 -0.57 13.77
CA VAL A 109 11.41 -0.37 15.21
C VAL A 109 10.62 -1.45 15.98
N SER A 110 10.98 -1.67 17.24
CA SER A 110 10.33 -2.64 18.12
C SER A 110 9.52 -1.95 19.24
N PRO A 111 8.34 -2.45 19.62
CA PRO A 111 7.67 -3.62 19.04
C PRO A 111 7.04 -3.33 17.67
N GLN A 112 7.06 -4.32 16.77
CA GLN A 112 6.27 -4.30 15.53
C GLN A 112 4.79 -4.52 15.84
N MET A 113 3.91 -3.88 15.06
CA MET A 113 2.47 -4.17 15.08
C MET A 113 2.03 -4.87 13.77
N PRO A 114 1.14 -5.88 13.85
CA PRO A 114 0.54 -6.45 15.07
C PRO A 114 1.55 -7.18 15.97
N PHE A 115 1.49 -6.95 17.28
CA PHE A 115 2.44 -7.54 18.23
C PHE A 115 2.29 -9.07 18.31
N ASN A 116 3.39 -9.79 18.13
CA ASN A 116 3.42 -11.27 18.06
C ASN A 116 2.40 -11.86 17.08
N GLY A 117 1.99 -11.10 16.07
CA GLY A 117 1.07 -11.51 15.01
C GLY A 117 1.74 -11.47 13.64
N THR A 118 1.00 -11.91 12.63
CA THR A 118 1.42 -11.76 11.24
C THR A 118 1.50 -10.27 10.89
N PRO A 119 2.62 -9.80 10.32
CA PRO A 119 2.72 -8.44 9.80
C PRO A 119 1.61 -8.11 8.80
N LEU A 120 1.20 -6.84 8.75
CA LEU A 120 0.25 -6.42 7.71
C LEU A 120 0.87 -6.60 6.32
N PRO A 121 0.06 -6.93 5.29
CA PRO A 121 0.54 -6.98 3.91
C PRO A 121 1.19 -5.65 3.51
N ALA A 122 2.28 -5.70 2.72
CA ALA A 122 2.98 -4.50 2.28
C ALA A 122 2.05 -3.50 1.58
N ALA A 123 1.16 -3.97 0.70
CA ALA A 123 0.17 -3.13 0.02
C ALA A 123 -0.77 -2.40 1.00
N THR A 124 -1.13 -3.02 2.13
CA THR A 124 -1.93 -2.38 3.19
C THR A 124 -1.15 -1.24 3.83
N ILE A 125 0.13 -1.48 4.17
CA ILE A 125 1.01 -0.46 4.76
C ILE A 125 1.23 0.69 3.77
N ASP A 126 1.39 0.39 2.49
CA ASP A 126 1.60 1.40 1.44
C ASP A 126 0.34 2.25 1.20
N SER A 127 -0.87 1.70 1.29
CA SER A 127 -2.10 2.51 1.29
C SER A 127 -2.18 3.45 2.50
N ILE A 128 -1.72 3.02 3.68
CA ILE A 128 -1.64 3.88 4.87
C ILE A 128 -0.58 4.97 4.66
N ALA A 129 0.60 4.61 4.15
CA ALA A 129 1.67 5.57 3.85
C ALA A 129 1.19 6.62 2.83
N LYS A 130 0.50 6.19 1.77
CA LYS A 130 -0.08 7.09 0.76
C LYS A 130 -1.13 8.04 1.36
N TRP A 131 -1.97 7.57 2.28
CA TRP A 131 -2.91 8.45 2.99
C TRP A 131 -2.16 9.52 3.80
N ILE A 132 -1.08 9.15 4.49
CA ILE A 132 -0.23 10.09 5.23
C ILE A 132 0.41 11.10 4.27
N ASP A 133 1.02 10.64 3.19
CA ASP A 133 1.71 11.47 2.20
C ASP A 133 0.74 12.44 1.48
N ASN A 134 -0.53 12.06 1.33
CA ASN A 134 -1.61 12.91 0.83
C ASN A 134 -2.14 13.92 1.87
N GLY A 135 -1.45 14.10 3.00
CA GLY A 135 -1.79 15.09 4.02
C GLY A 135 -2.64 14.54 5.19
N ALA A 136 -2.77 13.22 5.32
CA ALA A 136 -3.48 12.56 6.42
C ALA A 136 -4.90 13.13 6.66
N LEU A 137 -5.68 13.29 5.58
CA LEU A 137 -7.02 13.88 5.62
C LEU A 137 -8.00 12.99 6.40
N ASN A 138 -8.98 13.60 7.08
CA ASN A 138 -10.09 12.88 7.71
C ASN A 138 -11.21 12.64 6.68
N ASN A 139 -11.00 11.68 5.78
CA ASN A 139 -11.85 11.40 4.61
C ASN A 139 -12.31 9.94 4.52
#